data_AF-A0A9E5UE00-F1
#
_entry.id   AF-A0A9E5UE00-F1
#
_cell.length_a   1.000
_cell.length_b   1.000
_cell.length_c   1.000
_cell.angle_alpha   90.00
_cell.angle_beta   90.00
_cell.angle_gamma   90.00
#
_symmetry.space_group_name_H-M   'P 1'
#
loop_
_entity.id
_entity.type
_entity.pdbx_description
1 polymer ?
#
loop_
_entity_poly.entity_id
_entity_poly.type
_entity_poly.pdbx_seq_one_letter_code
_entity_poly.pdbx_strand_id
1 'polypeptide(L)'
;PFDGRPVMIFPWEGVTLVGTTDVDHHQDLLEEATISPEEVAYLMAAIIYQFPSIDIDVDDVISTFSGVRAVIGSGKADPSKESR
;
A
#
# COMPACT_ATOMS: atom_id res chain seq x y z
N PRO A 1 -7.73 6.71 -1.21
CA PRO A 1 -9.03 7.38 -1.48
C PRO A 1 -9.54 8.30 -0.34
N PHE A 2 -9.09 8.12 0.91
CA PHE A 2 -9.63 8.88 2.06
C PHE A 2 -8.68 9.95 2.63
N ASP A 3 -7.39 9.88 2.32
CA ASP A 3 -6.32 10.71 2.90
C ASP A 3 -5.63 11.61 1.87
N GLY A 4 -6.13 11.64 0.63
CA GLY A 4 -5.57 12.44 -0.47
C GLY A 4 -4.26 11.89 -1.06
N ARG A 5 -3.76 10.74 -0.60
CA ARG A 5 -2.54 10.13 -1.17
C ARG A 5 -2.85 9.41 -2.48
N PRO A 6 -1.97 9.52 -3.49
CA PRO A 6 -2.14 8.78 -4.74
C PRO A 6 -1.88 7.28 -4.51
N VAL A 7 -2.75 6.46 -5.09
CA VAL A 7 -2.58 5.01 -5.23
C VAL A 7 -2.53 4.71 -6.73
N MET A 8 -1.54 3.93 -7.15
CA MET A 8 -1.36 3.47 -8.52
C MET A 8 -2.03 2.11 -8.70
N ILE A 9 -2.69 1.95 -9.86
CA ILE A 9 -3.22 0.70 -10.37
C ILE A 9 -2.58 0.52 -11.75
N PHE A 10 -1.63 -0.40 -11.85
CA PHE A 10 -0.67 -0.45 -12.95
C PHE A 10 -0.58 -1.87 -13.56
N PRO A 11 -0.75 -2.05 -14.88
CA PRO A 11 -0.59 -3.34 -15.52
C PRO A 11 0.90 -3.71 -15.65
N TRP A 12 1.25 -4.94 -15.28
CA TRP A 12 2.61 -5.46 -15.38
C TRP A 12 2.61 -6.96 -15.64
N GLU A 13 3.27 -7.42 -16.70
CA GLU A 13 3.48 -8.86 -16.99
C GLU A 13 2.21 -9.74 -16.86
N GLY A 14 1.07 -9.25 -17.33
CA GLY A 14 -0.20 -9.99 -17.29
C GLY A 14 -0.95 -9.96 -15.95
N VAL A 15 -0.43 -9.24 -14.94
CA VAL A 15 -1.13 -8.93 -13.69
C VAL A 15 -1.36 -7.42 -13.55
N THR A 16 -2.16 -7.01 -12.57
CA THR A 16 -2.31 -5.61 -12.17
C THR A 16 -1.72 -5.43 -10.78
N LEU A 17 -0.76 -4.52 -10.66
CA LEU A 17 -0.19 -4.11 -9.38
C LEU A 17 -1.01 -2.97 -8.81
N VAL A 18 -1.34 -3.05 -7.53
CA VAL A 18 -2.05 -2.01 -6.78
C VAL A 18 -1.21 -1.61 -5.58
N GLY A 19 -0.92 -0.32 -5.44
CA GLY A 19 -0.06 0.16 -4.37
C GLY A 19 0.12 1.67 -4.41
N THR A 20 0.75 2.28 -3.42
CA THR A 20 1.41 1.70 -2.24
C THR A 20 0.78 2.29 -0.97
N THR A 21 1.26 1.84 0.18
CA THR A 21 0.91 2.37 1.50
C THR A 21 2.09 3.19 2.04
N ASP A 22 1.77 4.05 3.00
CA ASP A 22 2.74 4.76 3.82
C ASP A 22 2.31 4.56 5.27
N VAL A 23 3.01 3.66 5.94
CA VAL A 23 2.79 3.27 7.34
C VAL A 23 4.16 3.21 8.00
N ASP A 24 4.23 3.62 9.27
CA ASP A 24 5.47 3.43 10.05
C ASP A 24 5.69 1.94 10.29
N HIS A 25 6.93 1.51 10.08
CA HIS A 25 7.36 0.15 10.37
C HIS A 25 7.93 0.07 11.78
N HIS A 26 7.22 -0.61 12.68
CA HIS A 26 7.60 -0.73 14.09
C HIS A 26 8.21 -2.08 14.44
N GLN A 27 8.12 -3.07 13.54
CA GLN A 27 8.77 -4.37 13.73
C GLN A 27 10.29 -4.26 13.60
N ASP A 28 11.00 -5.31 14.03
CA ASP A 28 12.43 -5.42 13.84
C ASP A 28 12.75 -5.48 12.34
N LEU A 29 13.73 -4.68 11.88
CA LEU A 29 14.17 -4.65 10.48
C LEU A 29 14.82 -5.96 10.02
N LEU A 30 15.15 -6.87 10.96
CA LEU A 30 15.58 -8.23 10.64
C LEU A 30 14.42 -9.16 10.28
N GLU A 31 13.19 -8.79 10.61
CA GLU A 31 12.00 -9.53 10.20
C GLU A 31 11.57 -9.14 8.78
N GLU A 32 11.01 -10.10 8.06
CA GLU A 32 10.50 -9.84 6.72
C GLU A 32 9.28 -8.91 6.78
N ALA A 33 9.35 -7.80 6.05
CA ALA A 33 8.22 -6.89 5.94
C ALA A 33 7.06 -7.58 5.23
N THR A 34 5.89 -7.55 5.86
CA THR A 34 4.65 -8.11 5.31
C THR A 34 3.57 -7.05 5.32
N ILE A 35 2.62 -7.17 4.39
CA ILE A 35 1.46 -6.29 4.35
C ILE A 35 0.47 -6.66 5.46
N SER A 36 -0.09 -5.67 6.13
CA SER A 36 -1.14 -5.86 7.13
C SER A 36 -2.55 -5.94 6.51
N PRO A 37 -3.54 -6.55 7.19
CA PRO A 37 -4.94 -6.53 6.75
C PRO A 37 -5.49 -5.12 6.51
N GLU A 38 -5.06 -4.14 7.31
CA GLU A 38 -5.46 -2.73 7.20
C GLU A 38 -4.94 -2.11 5.90
N GLU A 39 -3.71 -2.42 5.52
CA GLU A 39 -3.12 -1.98 4.25
C GLU A 39 -3.82 -2.62 3.05
N VAL A 40 -4.16 -3.92 3.12
CA VAL A 40 -4.96 -4.60 2.09
C VAL A 40 -6.31 -3.90 1.93
N ALA A 41 -7.04 -3.69 3.03
CA ALA A 41 -8.33 -3.00 3.01
C ALA A 41 -8.23 -1.58 2.43
N TYR A 42 -7.16 -0.85 2.76
CA TYR A 42 -6.89 0.48 2.21
C TYR A 42 -6.72 0.47 0.68
N LEU A 43 -5.96 -0.50 0.15
CA LEU A 43 -5.74 -0.64 -1.29
C LEU A 43 -7.01 -1.12 -2.02
N MET A 44 -7.74 -2.08 -1.46
CA MET A 44 -9.02 -2.55 -2.02
C MET A 44 -10.05 -1.41 -2.08
N ALA A 45 -10.12 -0.58 -1.05
CA ALA A 45 -10.98 0.59 -1.07
C ALA A 45 -10.62 1.58 -2.19
N ALA A 46 -9.35 1.69 -2.57
CA ALA A 46 -8.93 2.51 -3.71
C ALA A 46 -9.42 1.93 -5.05
N ILE A 47 -9.36 0.60 -5.21
CA ILE A 47 -9.86 -0.10 -6.40
C ILE A 47 -11.37 0.11 -6.54
N ILE A 48 -12.15 -0.20 -5.49
CA ILE A 48 -13.61 -0.08 -5.49
C ILE A 48 -14.04 1.36 -5.75
N TYR A 49 -13.35 2.34 -5.14
CA TYR A 49 -13.63 3.75 -5.37
C TYR A 49 -13.40 4.16 -6.84
N GLN A 50 -12.32 3.68 -7.46
CA GLN A 50 -11.96 4.05 -8.83
C GLN A 50 -12.76 3.28 -9.89
N PHE A 51 -13.16 2.05 -9.59
CA PHE A 51 -13.83 1.13 -10.50
C PHE A 51 -15.05 0.47 -9.84
N PRO A 52 -16.12 1.23 -9.51
CA PRO A 52 -17.24 0.72 -8.69
C PRO A 52 -18.06 -0.40 -9.35
N SER A 53 -17.88 -0.65 -10.65
CA SER A 53 -18.56 -1.72 -11.38
C SER A 53 -17.76 -3.01 -11.48
N ILE A 54 -16.50 -3.04 -11.01
CA ILE A 54 -15.70 -4.27 -11.01
C ILE A 54 -16.11 -5.12 -9.80
N ASP A 55 -16.33 -6.41 -10.04
CA ASP A 55 -16.54 -7.39 -8.98
C ASP A 55 -15.18 -8.02 -8.67
N ILE A 56 -14.49 -7.45 -7.68
CA ILE A 56 -13.18 -7.91 -7.23
C ILE A 56 -13.15 -7.88 -5.70
N ASP A 57 -12.58 -8.90 -5.10
CA ASP A 57 -12.39 -8.99 -3.66
C ASP A 57 -10.97 -9.41 -3.28
N VAL A 58 -10.75 -9.74 -2.00
CA VAL A 58 -9.43 -10.10 -1.48
C VAL A 58 -9.00 -11.50 -1.96
N ASP A 59 -9.94 -12.38 -2.29
CA ASP A 59 -9.67 -13.73 -2.77
C ASP A 59 -9.10 -13.73 -4.21
N ASP A 60 -9.29 -12.63 -4.95
CA ASP A 60 -8.67 -12.40 -6.27
C ASP A 60 -7.18 -12.01 -6.18
N VAL A 61 -6.66 -11.72 -4.98
CA VAL A 61 -5.26 -11.32 -4.78
C VAL A 61 -4.35 -12.53 -4.91
N ILE A 62 -3.54 -12.57 -5.98
CA ILE A 62 -2.64 -13.69 -6.28
C ILE A 62 -1.39 -13.68 -5.38
N SER A 63 -0.85 -12.50 -5.08
CA SER A 63 0.34 -12.34 -4.24
C SER A 63 0.44 -10.93 -3.66
N THR A 64 1.26 -10.80 -2.62
CA THR A 64 1.61 -9.51 -2.02
C THR A 64 3.12 -9.42 -1.84
N PHE A 65 3.63 -8.20 -1.80
CA PHE A 65 5.00 -7.92 -1.40
C PHE A 65 5.02 -6.61 -0.61
N SER A 66 5.97 -6.49 0.31
CA SER A 66 6.14 -5.29 1.12
C SER A 66 7.62 -4.92 1.21
N GLY A 67 7.89 -3.67 1.56
CA GLY A 67 9.24 -3.16 1.69
C GLY A 67 9.25 -1.88 2.52
N VAL A 68 10.28 -1.73 3.35
CA VAL A 68 10.46 -0.55 4.21
C VAL A 68 11.35 0.46 3.50
N ARG A 69 10.87 1.71 3.39
CA ARG A 69 11.67 2.81 2.82
C ARG A 69 12.63 3.30 3.89
N ALA A 70 13.93 3.33 3.59
CA ALA A 70 14.93 3.95 4.45
C ALA A 70 14.85 5.48 4.34
N VAL A 71 13.96 6.08 5.13
CA VAL A 71 13.74 7.54 5.16
C VAL A 71 14.47 8.13 6.37
N ILE A 72 15.17 9.25 6.18
CA ILE A 72 15.78 9.99 7.29
C ILE A 72 14.66 10.72 8.03
N GLY A 73 14.33 10.26 9.23
CA GLY A 73 13.31 10.91 10.06
C GLY A 73 13.72 12.34 10.41
N SER A 74 12.93 13.32 9.98
CA SER A 74 13.09 14.72 10.41
C SER A 74 12.31 15.03 11.69
N GLY A 75 11.67 14.01 12.28
CA GLY A 75 10.83 14.12 13.47
C GLY A 75 9.37 14.42 13.16
N LYS A 76 8.91 14.27 11.92
CA LYS A 76 7.50 14.43 11.56
C LYS A 76 6.73 13.17 11.96
N ALA A 77 5.49 13.36 12.43
CA ALA A 77 4.63 12.25 12.85
C ALA A 77 3.91 11.54 11.69
N ASP A 78 3.98 12.08 10.47
CA ASP A 78 3.28 11.54 9.30
C ASP A 78 4.34 11.06 8.28
N PRO A 79 4.45 9.73 8.06
CA PRO A 79 5.45 9.14 7.17
C PRO A 79 5.39 9.73 5.75
N SER A 80 4.18 10.03 5.28
CA SER A 80 3.94 10.54 3.94
C SER A 80 4.45 11.97 3.71
N LYS A 81 4.83 12.68 4.78
CA LYS A 81 5.34 14.06 4.76
C LYS A 81 6.86 14.15 4.92
N GLU A 82 7.54 13.02 5.09
CA GLU A 82 8.99 13.00 5.14
C GLU A 82 9.60 13.22 3.73
N SER A 83 10.76 13.87 3.67
CA SER A 83 11.43 14.12 2.39
C SER A 83 12.00 12.82 1.84
N ARG A 84 11.86 12.62 0.54
CA ARG A 84 12.40 11.46 -0.20
C ARG A 84 13.61 11.86 -1.03
#